data_AF-A0A9P9DS46-F1
#
_entry.id   AF-A0A9P9DS46-F1
#
_cell.length_a   1.000
_cell.length_b   1.000
_cell.length_c   1.000
_cell.angle_alpha   90.00
_cell.angle_beta   90.00
_cell.angle_gamma   90.00
#
_symmetry.space_group_name_H-M   'P 1'
#
loop_
_entity.id
_entity.type
_entity.pdbx_description
1 polymer ?
#
loop_
_entity_poly.entity_id
_entity_poly.type
_entity_poly.pdbx_seq_one_letter_code
_entity_poly.pdbx_strand_id
1 'polypeptide(L)'
;MLLSFNIQNDVTPDGHAPVTAIRGCKAEYSVVQKAMEGSSDDVAAPNCTQNVLTFGYSRSSVIGLFAGAEVYQHGLHADILSRFVEDSATQESFSGTIVAQLCTGNGRGSDYSVGIISTASDRLPFVQEVIRTWADRRCVSGDQEEWITVSLRVPVKANDGCEAVAKRCIIKLADLKKYNSAKTFCNTLVPVQKVCCSAGTLPDPIPTANSDGTCNTKSVISGDSCASMAKKCGLKAADFTKLHSDSKFCASLMVGQPVCCTHGKLPDIAPKPGKDGSCAAASSIEILSSSSI
;
A
#
# COMPACT_ATOMS: atom_id res chain seq x y z
N MET A 1 18.85 4.26 27.97
CA MET A 1 17.70 4.43 27.05
C MET A 1 18.01 5.65 26.19
N LEU A 2 18.59 5.47 25.01
CA LEU A 2 18.94 6.56 24.08
C LEU A 2 18.04 6.43 22.86
N LEU A 3 17.07 7.35 22.75
CA LEU A 3 16.35 7.61 21.50
C LEU A 3 17.19 8.63 20.73
N SER A 4 17.70 8.25 19.55
CA SER A 4 18.34 9.22 18.66
C SER A 4 17.25 9.95 17.89
N PHE A 5 17.11 11.25 18.15
CA PHE A 5 16.23 12.15 17.41
C PHE A 5 17.02 12.74 16.25
N ASN A 6 16.52 12.64 15.03
CA ASN A 6 16.97 13.49 13.92
C ASN A 6 15.74 14.19 13.34
N ILE A 7 15.67 15.49 13.57
CA ILE A 7 14.66 16.40 13.01
C ILE A 7 15.34 17.02 11.78
N GLN A 8 14.90 16.66 10.57
CA GLN A 8 15.28 17.42 9.37
C GLN A 8 14.25 18.53 9.16
N ASN A 9 14.70 19.77 9.35
CA ASN A 9 13.95 20.98 9.04
C ASN A 9 14.18 21.32 7.56
N ASP A 10 13.23 21.03 6.68
CA ASP A 10 13.16 21.72 5.39
C ASP A 10 12.12 22.83 5.49
N VAL A 11 12.61 24.07 5.43
CA VAL A 11 11.81 25.29 5.45
C VAL A 11 11.41 25.62 4.02
N THR A 12 10.11 25.60 3.72
CA THR A 12 9.58 26.25 2.51
C THR A 12 9.33 27.75 2.76
N PRO A 13 9.34 28.61 1.73
CA PRO A 13 9.29 30.07 1.88
C PRO A 13 8.01 30.63 2.54
N ASP A 14 6.94 29.84 2.64
CA ASP A 14 5.60 30.33 3.03
C ASP A 14 5.23 30.07 4.51
N GLY A 15 6.21 29.76 5.37
CA GLY A 15 6.03 29.77 6.83
C GLY A 15 5.07 28.71 7.42
N HIS A 16 4.60 27.75 6.62
CA HIS A 16 3.78 26.62 7.07
C HIS A 16 4.54 25.31 6.89
N ALA A 17 5.21 24.83 7.94
CA ALA A 17 5.82 23.50 7.95
C ALA A 17 4.86 22.48 8.60
N PRO A 18 4.32 21.49 7.87
CA PRO A 18 3.81 20.28 8.49
C PRO A 18 5.00 19.47 9.05
N VAL A 19 5.06 19.33 10.37
CA VAL A 19 6.10 18.55 11.06
C VAL A 19 5.89 17.07 10.72
N THR A 20 6.82 16.47 9.98
CA THR A 20 6.75 15.06 9.54
C THR A 20 7.42 14.12 10.55
N ALA A 21 6.62 13.19 11.07
CA ALA A 21 6.87 11.82 11.58
C ALA A 21 8.14 11.52 12.42
N ILE A 22 7.93 11.28 13.71
CA ILE A 22 8.86 10.58 14.60
C ILE A 22 8.75 9.06 14.34
N ARG A 23 9.85 8.42 13.92
CA ARG A 23 9.98 6.95 13.81
C ARG A 23 10.69 6.41 15.06
N GLY A 24 9.98 5.67 15.92
CA GLY A 24 10.56 5.06 17.13
C GLY A 24 10.12 3.61 17.31
N CYS A 25 11.06 2.69 17.51
CA CYS A 25 10.80 1.31 17.95
C CYS A 25 11.60 1.02 19.22
N LYS A 26 10.94 0.39 20.21
CA LYS A 26 11.55 -0.16 21.42
C LYS A 26 11.93 -1.62 21.12
N ALA A 27 13.22 -1.95 21.03
CA ALA A 27 13.67 -3.33 21.16
C ALA A 27 13.71 -3.68 22.65
N GLU A 28 13.09 -4.79 23.07
CA GLU A 28 13.17 -5.24 24.46
C GLU A 28 14.50 -5.95 24.77
N TYR A 29 15.02 -5.71 25.97
CA TYR A 29 16.39 -5.94 26.41
C TYR A 29 16.66 -7.36 26.98
N SER A 30 15.84 -8.37 26.68
CA SER A 30 16.02 -9.72 27.26
C SER A 30 16.80 -10.72 26.38
N VAL A 31 17.17 -10.34 25.14
CA VAL A 31 17.83 -11.26 24.19
C VAL A 31 19.34 -11.05 24.07
N VAL A 32 19.89 -9.94 24.60
CA VAL A 32 21.30 -9.57 24.37
C VAL A 32 22.29 -10.27 25.31
N GLN A 33 21.85 -10.90 26.40
CA GLN A 33 22.80 -11.51 27.35
C GLN A 33 23.23 -12.94 26.99
N LYS A 34 22.63 -13.58 25.99
CA LYS A 34 23.02 -14.92 25.50
C LYS A 34 23.75 -14.92 24.15
N ALA A 35 23.97 -13.76 23.55
CA ALA A 35 24.57 -13.65 22.21
C ALA A 35 26.08 -13.35 22.22
N MET A 36 26.77 -13.49 23.37
CA MET A 36 28.23 -13.31 23.44
C MET A 36 29.05 -14.59 23.71
N GLU A 37 28.43 -15.77 23.76
CA GLU A 37 29.15 -17.05 23.74
C GLU A 37 28.42 -18.01 22.80
N GLY A 38 29.14 -18.50 21.79
CA GLY A 38 28.58 -18.98 20.53
C GLY A 38 27.73 -20.25 20.60
N SER A 39 26.75 -20.32 19.72
CA SER A 39 26.32 -21.55 19.04
C SER A 39 25.33 -21.15 17.94
N SER A 40 25.58 -21.65 16.74
CA SER A 40 24.67 -21.67 15.60
C SER A 40 23.31 -22.29 15.95
N ASP A 41 22.23 -21.57 15.69
CA ASP A 41 20.96 -22.09 15.16
C ASP A 41 20.01 -20.93 14.78
N ASP A 42 19.33 -21.09 13.65
CA ASP A 42 18.44 -20.14 12.98
C ASP A 42 17.24 -19.72 13.85
N VAL A 43 17.27 -18.52 14.43
CA VAL A 43 16.06 -17.77 14.80
C VAL A 43 16.21 -16.33 14.36
N ALA A 44 15.55 -15.98 13.25
CA ALA A 44 15.50 -14.61 12.77
C ALA A 44 14.86 -13.70 13.84
N ALA A 45 15.62 -12.69 14.29
CA ALA A 45 15.11 -11.64 15.16
C ALA A 45 13.94 -10.90 14.48
N PRO A 46 12.89 -10.48 15.22
CA PRO A 46 11.78 -9.74 14.65
C PRO A 46 12.26 -8.41 14.06
N ASN A 47 12.07 -8.23 12.75
CA ASN A 47 12.56 -7.08 12.00
C ASN A 47 11.53 -5.93 12.05
N CYS A 48 11.89 -4.80 12.66
CA CYS A 48 11.04 -3.61 12.82
C CYS A 48 10.91 -2.75 11.53
N THR A 49 11.02 -3.31 10.33
CA THR A 49 11.01 -2.53 9.08
C THR A 49 9.63 -2.32 8.44
N GLN A 50 8.53 -2.87 8.98
CA GLN A 50 7.26 -2.94 8.25
C GLN A 50 6.04 -2.29 8.91
N ASN A 51 6.07 -1.95 10.21
CA ASN A 51 4.96 -1.23 10.85
C ASN A 51 5.16 0.29 10.70
N VAL A 52 4.06 1.03 10.48
CA VAL A 52 4.07 2.49 10.50
C VAL A 52 3.54 3.01 11.82
N LEU A 53 4.30 3.95 12.35
CA LEU A 53 4.00 4.68 13.57
C LEU A 53 4.34 6.14 13.29
N THR A 54 3.31 6.98 13.29
CA THR A 54 3.41 8.38 12.93
C THR A 54 2.74 9.22 14.01
N PHE A 55 3.43 10.27 14.44
CA PHE A 55 2.82 11.35 15.23
C PHE A 55 2.77 12.61 14.37
N GLY A 56 1.66 13.32 14.45
CA GLY A 56 1.50 14.66 13.90
C GLY A 56 1.11 15.61 15.02
N TYR A 57 1.57 16.85 14.92
CA TYR A 57 1.26 17.89 15.89
C TYR A 57 0.82 19.15 15.15
N SER A 58 -0.26 19.77 15.63
CA SER A 58 -0.70 21.07 15.11
C SER A 58 -1.35 21.90 16.21
N ARG A 59 -0.77 23.07 16.50
CA ARG A 59 -1.22 24.04 17.51
C ARG A 59 -1.45 23.42 18.89
N SER A 60 -2.69 23.02 19.18
CA SER A 60 -3.17 22.46 20.46
C SER A 60 -3.62 21.01 20.36
N SER A 61 -3.38 20.34 19.22
CA SER A 61 -3.78 18.96 18.96
C SER A 61 -2.58 18.09 18.59
N VAL A 62 -2.63 16.84 19.03
CA VAL A 62 -1.71 15.76 18.65
C VAL A 62 -2.51 14.62 18.04
N ILE A 63 -2.01 14.11 16.92
CA ILE A 63 -2.51 12.90 16.27
C ILE A 63 -1.46 11.80 16.34
N GLY A 64 -1.90 10.58 16.61
CA GLY A 64 -1.10 9.37 16.56
C GLY A 64 -1.72 8.35 15.62
N LEU A 65 -0.94 7.81 14.69
CA LEU A 65 -1.33 6.75 13.77
C LEU A 65 -0.44 5.54 14.01
N PHE A 66 -1.06 4.37 14.13
CA PHE A 66 -0.41 3.08 14.06
C PHE A 66 -1.01 2.27 12.90
N ALA A 67 -0.16 1.64 12.10
CA ALA A 67 -0.56 0.67 11.10
C ALA A 67 0.41 -0.51 11.11
N GLY A 68 -0.14 -1.70 11.33
CA GLY A 68 0.60 -2.95 11.23
C GLY A 68 1.11 -3.21 9.81
N ALA A 69 2.07 -4.12 9.69
CA ALA A 69 2.80 -4.41 8.46
C ALA A 69 1.90 -4.71 7.26
N GLU A 70 0.82 -5.47 7.47
CA GLU A 70 -0.09 -5.88 6.40
C GLU A 70 -1.04 -4.73 6.03
N VAL A 71 -1.47 -3.92 7.00
CA VAL A 71 -2.22 -2.68 6.71
C VAL A 71 -1.36 -1.70 5.92
N TYR A 72 -0.09 -1.55 6.31
CA TYR A 72 0.85 -0.64 5.68
C TYR A 72 1.13 -1.05 4.23
N GLN A 73 1.52 -2.32 4.01
CA GLN A 73 1.82 -2.86 2.68
C GLN A 73 0.63 -2.81 1.71
N HIS A 74 -0.59 -2.70 2.22
CA HIS A 74 -1.79 -2.59 1.40
C HIS A 74 -2.23 -1.15 1.10
N GLY A 75 -1.55 -0.14 1.65
CA GLY A 75 -1.93 1.26 1.49
C GLY A 75 -3.15 1.67 2.32
N LEU A 76 -3.77 0.74 3.05
CA LEU A 76 -5.01 0.97 3.80
C LEU A 76 -4.87 2.06 4.85
N HIS A 77 -3.68 2.21 5.44
CA HIS A 77 -3.38 3.27 6.41
C HIS A 77 -3.59 4.68 5.83
N ALA A 78 -3.27 4.90 4.55
CA ALA A 78 -3.47 6.19 3.89
C ALA A 78 -4.96 6.44 3.65
N ASP A 79 -5.69 5.46 3.10
CA ASP A 79 -7.14 5.57 2.86
C ASP A 79 -7.91 5.86 4.16
N ILE A 80 -7.56 5.15 5.25
CA ILE A 80 -8.19 5.34 6.57
C ILE A 80 -7.84 6.73 7.14
N LEU A 81 -6.59 7.16 7.01
CA LEU A 81 -6.17 8.49 7.48
C LEU A 81 -6.87 9.61 6.70
N SER A 82 -6.96 9.51 5.37
CA SER A 82 -7.64 10.49 4.53
C SER A 82 -9.10 10.64 4.94
N ARG A 83 -9.83 9.53 5.12
CA ARG A 83 -11.21 9.55 5.61
C ARG A 83 -11.33 10.12 7.01
N PHE A 84 -10.42 9.77 7.92
CA PHE A 84 -10.41 10.33 9.27
C PHE A 84 -10.30 11.85 9.24
N VAL A 85 -9.39 12.38 8.41
CA VAL A 85 -9.19 13.82 8.25
C VAL A 85 -10.42 14.49 7.63
N GLU A 86 -10.98 13.91 6.57
CA GLU A 86 -12.20 14.41 5.91
C GLU A 86 -13.39 14.48 6.88
N ASP A 87 -13.68 13.38 7.57
CA ASP A 87 -14.77 13.33 8.55
C ASP A 87 -14.50 14.28 9.71
N SER A 88 -13.22 14.41 10.12
CA SER A 88 -12.84 15.35 11.17
C SER A 88 -13.03 16.82 10.76
N ALA A 89 -12.87 17.15 9.48
CA ALA A 89 -13.04 18.50 8.97
C ALA A 89 -14.52 18.92 8.87
N THR A 90 -15.44 17.95 8.79
CA THR A 90 -16.88 18.20 8.67
C THR A 90 -17.61 18.34 10.00
N GLN A 91 -16.95 18.02 11.13
CA GLN A 91 -17.52 18.20 12.46
C GLN A 91 -17.13 19.57 13.04
N GLU A 92 -18.11 20.28 13.61
CA GLU A 92 -17.85 21.52 14.36
C GLU A 92 -17.09 21.19 15.65
N SER A 93 -15.76 21.41 15.65
CA SER A 93 -14.84 21.32 16.78
C SER A 93 -14.94 20.07 17.66
N PHE A 94 -13.96 19.17 17.54
CA PHE A 94 -13.76 18.13 18.56
C PHE A 94 -13.26 18.73 19.86
N SER A 95 -14.13 18.82 20.85
CA SER A 95 -13.78 19.13 22.24
C SER A 95 -13.38 17.88 23.04
N GLY A 96 -12.74 16.88 22.40
CA GLY A 96 -12.51 15.57 23.01
C GLY A 96 -11.37 14.75 22.41
N THR A 97 -11.18 13.54 22.95
CA THR A 97 -10.27 12.52 22.42
C THR A 97 -11.05 11.61 21.49
N ILE A 98 -10.58 11.47 20.25
CA ILE A 98 -11.14 10.54 19.28
C ILE A 98 -10.18 9.37 19.13
N VAL A 99 -10.72 8.16 19.11
CA VAL A 99 -9.96 6.95 18.81
C VAL A 99 -10.72 6.16 17.75
N ALA A 100 -10.17 6.11 16.54
CA ALA A 100 -10.62 5.19 15.50
C ALA A 100 -9.67 3.99 15.48
N GLN A 101 -10.20 2.78 15.61
CA GLN A 101 -9.34 1.59 15.61
C GLN A 101 -10.01 0.42 14.91
N LEU A 102 -9.22 -0.26 14.08
CA LEU A 102 -9.50 -1.62 13.67
C LEU A 102 -8.68 -2.53 14.58
N CYS A 103 -9.40 -3.22 15.44
CA CYS A 103 -8.82 -4.03 16.47
C CYS A 103 -9.31 -5.46 16.31
N THR A 104 -8.48 -6.30 15.71
CA THR A 104 -8.88 -7.66 15.32
C THR A 104 -8.63 -8.64 16.48
N GLY A 105 -9.56 -8.64 17.43
CA GLY A 105 -9.75 -9.82 18.28
C GLY A 105 -9.98 -11.04 17.37
N ASN A 106 -9.39 -12.19 17.71
CA ASN A 106 -9.45 -13.46 16.96
C ASN A 106 -8.29 -13.76 15.99
N GLY A 107 -7.07 -13.27 16.28
CA GLY A 107 -5.85 -13.98 15.83
C GLY A 107 -5.13 -13.42 14.60
N ARG A 108 -5.45 -12.21 14.16
CA ARG A 108 -4.67 -11.51 13.13
C ARG A 108 -3.45 -10.77 13.68
N GLY A 109 -3.37 -10.51 14.98
CA GLY A 109 -2.20 -9.87 15.60
C GLY A 109 -2.02 -8.41 15.17
N SER A 110 -0.90 -7.81 15.55
CA SER A 110 -0.62 -6.37 15.40
C SER A 110 -0.39 -5.97 13.94
N ASP A 111 -0.04 -6.94 13.09
CA ASP A 111 0.24 -6.73 11.67
C ASP A 111 -0.99 -6.24 10.89
N TYR A 112 -2.19 -6.53 11.39
CA TYR A 112 -3.48 -6.09 10.83
C TYR A 112 -4.17 -5.02 11.67
N SER A 113 -3.57 -4.58 12.77
CA SER A 113 -4.12 -3.50 13.59
C SER A 113 -3.87 -2.17 12.91
N VAL A 114 -4.87 -1.29 12.95
CA VAL A 114 -4.71 0.12 12.58
C VAL A 114 -5.48 0.97 13.56
N GLY A 115 -4.89 2.08 13.96
CA GLY A 115 -5.47 2.98 14.92
C GLY A 115 -5.06 4.41 14.67
N ILE A 116 -6.02 5.32 14.79
CA ILE A 116 -5.81 6.77 14.78
C ILE A 116 -6.36 7.31 16.09
N ILE A 117 -5.56 8.08 16.81
CA ILE A 117 -5.98 8.84 17.97
C ILE A 117 -5.71 10.32 17.72
N SER A 118 -6.70 11.16 18.00
CA SER A 118 -6.57 12.62 17.98
C SER A 118 -7.01 13.17 19.33
N THR A 119 -6.18 14.00 19.96
CA THR A 119 -6.45 14.56 21.29
C THR A 119 -5.67 15.85 21.54
N ALA A 120 -5.88 16.49 22.69
CA ALA A 120 -5.16 17.69 23.09
C ALA A 120 -3.64 17.44 23.20
N SER A 121 -2.86 18.42 22.75
CA SER A 121 -1.39 18.41 22.69
C SER A 121 -0.67 18.04 24.00
N ASP A 122 -1.24 18.40 25.15
CA ASP A 122 -0.71 18.10 26.47
C ASP A 122 -0.88 16.62 26.88
N ARG A 123 -1.65 15.84 26.12
CA ARG A 123 -1.87 14.40 26.30
C ARG A 123 -0.98 13.51 25.44
N LEU A 124 0.15 14.01 24.94
CA LEU A 124 1.11 13.21 24.17
C LEU A 124 1.50 11.87 24.86
N PRO A 125 1.75 11.80 26.18
CA PRO A 125 2.04 10.52 26.84
C PRO A 125 0.91 9.49 26.70
N PHE A 126 -0.35 9.93 26.72
CA PHE A 126 -1.50 9.07 26.50
C PHE A 126 -1.57 8.56 25.05
N VAL A 127 -1.26 9.40 24.07
CA VAL A 127 -1.12 8.98 22.65
C VAL A 127 -0.05 7.89 22.50
N GLN A 128 1.10 8.05 23.16
CA GLN A 128 2.17 7.06 23.13
C GLN A 128 1.72 5.72 23.75
N GLU A 129 0.94 5.75 24.83
CA GLU A 129 0.39 4.55 25.47
C GLU A 129 -0.63 3.83 24.58
N VAL A 130 -1.51 4.59 23.92
CA VAL A 130 -2.50 4.05 22.97
C VAL A 130 -1.80 3.35 21.80
N ILE A 131 -0.77 3.96 21.23
CA ILE A 131 0.00 3.34 20.15
C ILE A 131 0.72 2.06 20.61
N ARG A 132 1.29 2.05 21.83
CA ARG A 132 1.87 0.83 22.41
C ARG A 132 0.83 -0.27 22.58
N THR A 133 -0.38 0.09 23.00
CA THR A 133 -1.50 -0.85 23.15
C THR A 133 -1.81 -1.55 21.83
N TRP A 134 -1.91 -0.81 20.72
CA TRP A 134 -2.11 -1.40 19.40
C TRP A 134 -0.93 -2.27 18.94
N ALA A 135 0.30 -1.82 19.18
CA ALA A 135 1.50 -2.60 18.88
C ALA A 135 1.56 -3.93 19.66
N ASP A 136 1.04 -3.95 20.88
CA ASP A 136 0.95 -5.14 21.73
C ASP A 136 -0.25 -6.03 21.40
N ARG A 137 -0.95 -5.78 20.28
CA ARG A 137 -2.14 -6.54 19.84
C ARG A 137 -3.35 -6.35 20.76
N ARG A 138 -3.37 -5.28 21.54
CA ARG A 138 -4.46 -4.92 22.44
C ARG A 138 -5.29 -3.79 21.85
N CYS A 139 -6.50 -3.63 22.38
CA CYS A 139 -7.43 -2.60 21.97
C CYS A 139 -7.58 -1.58 23.09
N VAL A 140 -7.75 -0.32 22.71
CA VAL A 140 -8.16 0.71 23.65
C VAL A 140 -9.62 0.46 23.99
N SER A 141 -9.95 0.42 25.29
CA SER A 141 -11.32 0.25 25.76
C SER A 141 -12.12 1.54 25.60
N GLY A 142 -13.41 1.42 25.28
CA GLY A 142 -14.35 2.54 25.15
C GLY A 142 -15.63 2.10 24.45
N ASP A 143 -16.60 3.00 24.36
CA ASP A 143 -17.80 2.78 23.54
C ASP A 143 -17.39 2.67 22.08
N GLN A 144 -17.81 1.59 21.41
CA GLN A 144 -17.44 1.30 20.03
C GLN A 144 -18.65 1.48 19.12
N GLU A 145 -18.52 2.39 18.16
CA GLU A 145 -19.46 2.54 17.05
C GLU A 145 -18.78 2.13 15.75
N GLU A 146 -19.55 1.55 14.83
CA GLU A 146 -19.05 1.20 13.50
C GLU A 146 -18.91 2.48 12.66
N TRP A 147 -17.67 2.84 12.31
CA TRP A 147 -17.37 4.06 11.55
C TRP A 147 -17.26 3.80 10.04
N ILE A 148 -16.34 2.92 9.63
CA ILE A 148 -16.14 2.55 8.23
C ILE A 148 -15.83 1.05 8.09
N THR A 149 -16.24 0.46 6.97
CA THR A 149 -15.81 -0.88 6.59
C THR A 149 -14.55 -0.83 5.73
N VAL A 150 -13.53 -1.61 6.07
CA VAL A 150 -12.27 -1.72 5.31
C VAL A 150 -12.04 -3.14 4.80
N SER A 151 -11.56 -3.25 3.56
CA SER A 151 -11.23 -4.54 2.94
C SER A 151 -9.77 -4.91 3.21
N LEU A 152 -9.54 -5.71 4.24
CA LEU A 152 -8.21 -6.23 4.56
C LEU A 152 -7.86 -7.37 3.60
N ARG A 153 -6.68 -7.29 2.98
CA ARG A 153 -6.16 -8.40 2.19
C ARG A 153 -5.33 -9.29 3.11
N VAL A 154 -5.53 -10.60 3.00
CA VAL A 154 -4.78 -11.59 3.77
C VAL A 154 -3.92 -12.39 2.78
N PRO A 155 -2.58 -12.39 2.91
CA PRO A 155 -1.73 -13.20 2.07
C PRO A 155 -1.78 -14.67 2.51
N VAL A 156 -1.71 -15.55 1.52
CA VAL A 156 -1.41 -16.96 1.68
C VAL A 156 0.06 -17.11 2.10
N LYS A 157 0.34 -17.90 3.13
CA LYS A 157 1.69 -18.26 3.56
C LYS A 157 2.15 -19.56 2.90
N ALA A 158 3.45 -19.86 2.99
CA ALA A 158 3.96 -21.15 2.56
C ALA A 158 3.21 -22.30 3.26
N ASN A 159 2.79 -23.30 2.48
CA ASN A 159 2.01 -24.46 2.92
C ASN A 159 0.60 -24.16 3.49
N ASP A 160 0.06 -22.96 3.27
CA ASP A 160 -1.32 -22.67 3.67
C ASP A 160 -2.33 -23.48 2.86
N GLY A 161 -3.26 -24.14 3.55
CA GLY A 161 -4.54 -24.56 3.00
C GLY A 161 -5.65 -23.54 3.30
N CYS A 162 -6.80 -23.69 2.65
CA CYS A 162 -7.96 -22.80 2.88
C CYS A 162 -8.43 -22.72 4.34
N GLU A 163 -8.24 -23.76 5.15
CA GLU A 163 -8.60 -23.70 6.57
C GLU A 163 -7.72 -22.72 7.35
N ALA A 164 -6.41 -22.73 7.10
CA ALA A 164 -5.47 -21.79 7.71
C ALA A 164 -5.80 -20.35 7.29
N VAL A 165 -6.12 -20.15 6.01
CA VAL A 165 -6.54 -18.85 5.47
C VAL A 165 -7.88 -18.41 6.07
N ALA A 166 -8.89 -19.28 6.17
CA ALA A 166 -10.20 -18.95 6.73
C ALA A 166 -10.09 -18.57 8.21
N LYS A 167 -9.27 -19.30 8.97
CA LYS A 167 -8.96 -18.97 10.36
C LYS A 167 -8.30 -17.60 10.47
N ARG A 168 -7.35 -17.28 9.59
CA ARG A 168 -6.72 -15.95 9.53
C ARG A 168 -7.70 -14.86 9.10
N CYS A 169 -8.63 -15.19 8.20
CA CYS A 169 -9.74 -14.34 7.84
C CYS A 169 -10.84 -14.25 8.93
N ILE A 170 -10.80 -15.05 9.99
CA ILE A 170 -11.86 -15.06 11.03
C ILE A 170 -13.25 -15.28 10.39
N ILE A 171 -13.33 -16.18 9.41
CA ILE A 171 -14.58 -16.54 8.74
C ILE A 171 -14.68 -18.05 8.63
N LYS A 172 -15.89 -18.56 8.36
CA LYS A 172 -16.07 -19.98 8.08
C LYS A 172 -15.41 -20.34 6.75
N LEU A 173 -14.92 -21.57 6.62
CA LEU A 173 -14.38 -22.09 5.35
C LEU A 173 -15.38 -21.94 4.20
N ALA A 174 -16.67 -22.10 4.47
CA ALA A 174 -17.74 -21.92 3.48
C ALA A 174 -17.80 -20.47 2.96
N ASP A 175 -17.64 -19.49 3.86
CA ASP A 175 -17.65 -18.07 3.49
C ASP A 175 -16.38 -17.72 2.68
N LEU A 176 -15.21 -18.23 3.08
CA LEU A 176 -13.97 -18.06 2.31
C LEU A 176 -14.13 -18.59 0.87
N LYS A 177 -14.69 -19.79 0.71
CA LYS A 177 -14.95 -20.38 -0.62
C LYS A 177 -16.00 -19.59 -1.41
N LYS A 178 -17.02 -19.05 -0.74
CA LYS A 178 -18.03 -18.18 -1.36
C LYS A 178 -17.39 -16.89 -1.91
N TYR A 179 -16.46 -16.29 -1.16
CA TYR A 179 -15.77 -15.06 -1.56
C TYR A 179 -14.69 -15.28 -2.63
N ASN A 180 -14.17 -16.50 -2.73
CA ASN A 180 -13.14 -16.88 -3.70
C ASN A 180 -13.64 -18.06 -4.54
N SER A 181 -14.63 -17.79 -5.39
CA SER A 181 -15.49 -18.79 -6.04
C SER A 181 -14.84 -19.65 -7.13
N ALA A 182 -13.55 -19.44 -7.44
CA ALA A 182 -12.84 -20.29 -8.37
C ALA A 182 -12.83 -21.74 -7.86
N LYS A 183 -13.29 -22.70 -8.70
CA LYS A 183 -13.45 -24.10 -8.29
C LYS A 183 -12.18 -24.75 -7.73
N THR A 184 -11.02 -24.32 -8.21
CA THR A 184 -9.70 -24.82 -7.80
C THR A 184 -9.06 -24.01 -6.68
N PHE A 185 -9.71 -22.95 -6.18
CA PHE A 185 -9.13 -21.95 -5.28
C PHE A 185 -8.33 -22.56 -4.12
N CYS A 186 -8.93 -23.50 -3.38
CA CYS A 186 -8.29 -24.10 -2.20
C CYS A 186 -7.13 -25.05 -2.51
N ASN A 187 -6.94 -25.43 -3.77
CA ASN A 187 -5.90 -26.36 -4.21
C ASN A 187 -4.80 -25.65 -5.04
N THR A 188 -4.99 -24.36 -5.35
CA THR A 188 -4.06 -23.56 -6.16
C THR A 188 -3.53 -22.36 -5.40
N LEU A 189 -3.60 -22.40 -4.07
CA LEU A 189 -3.06 -21.34 -3.22
C LEU A 189 -1.54 -21.30 -3.38
N VAL A 190 -1.01 -20.12 -3.71
CA VAL A 190 0.44 -19.89 -3.75
C VAL A 190 0.85 -18.85 -2.70
N PRO A 191 2.06 -18.93 -2.13
CA PRO A 191 2.53 -17.95 -1.15
C PRO A 191 2.43 -16.52 -1.70
N VAL A 192 2.12 -15.56 -0.82
CA VAL A 192 1.92 -14.12 -1.13
C VAL A 192 0.67 -13.83 -1.96
N GLN A 193 -0.07 -14.85 -2.43
CA GLN A 193 -1.37 -14.63 -3.07
C GLN A 193 -2.32 -13.94 -2.10
N LYS A 194 -2.94 -12.86 -2.55
CA LYS A 194 -4.00 -12.16 -1.81
C LYS A 194 -5.32 -12.89 -2.03
N VAL A 195 -6.11 -13.02 -0.97
CA VAL A 195 -7.43 -13.65 -1.01
C VAL A 195 -8.50 -12.72 -0.41
N CYS A 196 -9.76 -12.91 -0.80
CA CYS A 196 -10.88 -12.17 -0.24
C CYS A 196 -11.33 -12.82 1.09
N CYS A 197 -11.39 -12.05 2.17
CA CYS A 197 -12.00 -12.46 3.44
C CYS A 197 -13.46 -11.99 3.60
N SER A 198 -14.00 -11.30 2.59
CA SER A 198 -15.35 -10.75 2.53
C SER A 198 -15.87 -10.83 1.09
N ALA A 199 -17.14 -10.50 0.88
CA ALA A 199 -17.66 -10.31 -0.48
C ALA A 199 -16.87 -9.19 -1.20
N GLY A 200 -16.81 -9.28 -2.53
CA GLY A 200 -16.12 -8.31 -3.39
C GLY A 200 -15.10 -8.97 -4.32
N THR A 201 -14.31 -8.14 -5.00
CA THR A 201 -13.19 -8.55 -5.85
C THR A 201 -11.87 -8.06 -5.26
N LEU A 202 -10.77 -8.76 -5.55
CA LEU A 202 -9.45 -8.25 -5.22
C LEU A 202 -9.23 -6.92 -5.95
N PRO A 203 -8.62 -5.91 -5.30
CA PRO A 203 -8.30 -4.65 -5.97
C PRO A 203 -7.43 -4.91 -7.19
N ASP A 204 -7.79 -4.25 -8.29
CA ASP A 204 -7.04 -4.37 -9.54
C ASP A 204 -5.59 -3.92 -9.31
N PRO A 205 -4.59 -4.78 -9.57
CA PRO A 205 -3.19 -4.40 -9.43
C PRO A 205 -2.72 -3.39 -10.49
N ILE A 206 -3.52 -3.17 -11.54
CA ILE A 206 -3.21 -2.22 -12.61
C ILE A 206 -3.71 -0.83 -12.19
N PRO A 207 -2.87 0.23 -12.25
CA PRO A 207 -3.33 1.57 -11.93
C PRO A 207 -4.48 2.01 -12.85
N THR A 208 -5.37 2.85 -12.31
CA THR A 208 -6.54 3.35 -13.02
C THR A 208 -6.17 4.22 -14.22
N ALA A 209 -7.12 4.39 -15.13
CA ALA A 209 -7.00 5.35 -16.22
C ALA A 209 -6.87 6.79 -15.71
N ASN A 210 -6.36 7.65 -16.58
CA ASN A 210 -6.45 9.09 -16.44
C ASN A 210 -7.92 9.53 -16.41
N SER A 211 -8.17 10.74 -15.91
CA SER A 211 -9.53 11.29 -15.78
C SER A 211 -10.25 11.47 -17.13
N ASP A 212 -9.51 11.58 -18.23
CA ASP A 212 -10.02 11.64 -19.60
C ASP A 212 -10.29 10.25 -20.23
N GLY A 213 -10.09 9.17 -19.45
CA GLY A 213 -10.25 7.79 -19.89
C GLY A 213 -9.05 7.23 -20.68
N THR A 214 -7.96 7.99 -20.80
CA THR A 214 -6.72 7.52 -21.45
C THR A 214 -5.78 6.80 -20.48
N CYS A 215 -4.82 6.06 -21.01
CA CYS A 215 -3.78 5.38 -20.23
C CYS A 215 -2.49 6.22 -20.16
N ASN A 216 -1.72 6.05 -19.09
CA ASN A 216 -0.32 6.48 -19.08
C ASN A 216 0.50 5.53 -19.95
N THR A 217 1.39 6.08 -20.77
CA THR A 217 2.13 5.30 -21.77
C THR A 217 3.64 5.28 -21.53
N LYS A 218 4.28 4.22 -22.01
CA LYS A 218 5.73 4.15 -22.20
C LYS A 218 6.04 3.69 -23.62
N SER A 219 7.12 4.19 -24.20
CA SER A 219 7.53 3.83 -25.56
C SER A 219 8.41 2.58 -25.57
N VAL A 220 8.19 1.74 -26.59
CA VAL A 220 9.05 0.61 -26.92
C VAL A 220 10.39 1.12 -27.44
N ILE A 221 11.49 0.53 -26.98
CA ILE A 221 12.84 0.76 -27.55
C ILE A 221 13.38 -0.53 -28.16
N SER A 222 14.49 -0.44 -28.90
CA SER A 222 15.15 -1.61 -29.48
C SER A 222 15.49 -2.65 -28.41
N GLY A 223 15.13 -3.91 -28.68
CA GLY A 223 15.33 -5.03 -27.75
C GLY A 223 14.24 -5.22 -26.70
N ASP A 224 13.19 -4.39 -26.68
CA ASP A 224 12.07 -4.62 -25.76
C ASP A 224 11.24 -5.85 -26.12
N SER A 225 10.84 -6.58 -25.09
CA SER A 225 9.80 -7.60 -25.12
C SER A 225 8.63 -7.18 -24.22
N CYS A 226 7.50 -7.88 -24.28
CA CYS A 226 6.43 -7.67 -23.31
C CYS A 226 6.90 -7.88 -21.85
N ALA A 227 7.87 -8.75 -21.60
CA ALA A 227 8.43 -8.93 -20.26
C ALA A 227 9.23 -7.70 -19.79
N SER A 228 10.05 -7.09 -20.66
CA SER A 228 10.78 -5.87 -20.32
C SER A 228 9.84 -4.68 -20.20
N MET A 229 8.82 -4.58 -21.04
CA MET A 229 7.79 -3.54 -20.96
C MET A 229 6.95 -3.62 -19.69
N ALA A 230 6.52 -4.83 -19.29
CA ALA A 230 5.83 -5.03 -18.01
C ALA A 230 6.67 -4.50 -16.84
N LYS A 231 7.97 -4.85 -16.81
CA LYS A 231 8.90 -4.34 -15.79
C LYS A 231 9.04 -2.82 -15.86
N LYS A 232 9.13 -2.23 -17.06
CA LYS A 232 9.15 -0.77 -17.24
C LYS A 232 7.89 -0.10 -16.69
N CYS A 233 6.73 -0.72 -16.84
CA CYS A 233 5.47 -0.23 -16.28
C CYS A 233 5.32 -0.49 -14.77
N GLY A 234 6.25 -1.23 -14.13
CA GLY A 234 6.09 -1.66 -12.74
C GLY A 234 5.00 -2.72 -12.54
N LEU A 235 4.64 -3.45 -13.60
CA LEU A 235 3.57 -4.45 -13.61
C LEU A 235 4.13 -5.87 -13.64
N LYS A 236 3.36 -6.84 -13.13
CA LYS A 236 3.60 -8.26 -13.41
C LYS A 236 3.28 -8.55 -14.87
N ALA A 237 3.95 -9.54 -15.45
CA ALA A 237 3.73 -9.93 -16.85
C ALA A 237 2.25 -10.24 -17.13
N ALA A 238 1.57 -10.98 -16.26
CA ALA A 238 0.15 -11.29 -16.41
C ALA A 238 -0.75 -10.06 -16.38
N ASP A 239 -0.42 -9.06 -15.56
CA ASP A 239 -1.20 -7.81 -15.47
C ASP A 239 -0.96 -6.92 -16.69
N PHE A 240 0.28 -6.90 -17.19
CA PHE A 240 0.59 -6.25 -18.47
C PHE A 240 -0.12 -6.92 -19.65
N THR A 241 -0.23 -8.25 -19.68
CA THR A 241 -0.98 -8.96 -20.73
C THR A 241 -2.48 -8.64 -20.69
N LYS A 242 -3.06 -8.38 -19.51
CA LYS A 242 -4.48 -7.95 -19.41
C LYS A 242 -4.73 -6.60 -20.08
N LEU A 243 -3.77 -5.68 -20.05
CA LEU A 243 -3.86 -4.40 -20.76
C LEU A 243 -3.79 -4.56 -22.29
N HIS A 244 -3.18 -5.64 -22.76
CA HIS A 244 -2.86 -5.87 -24.16
C HIS A 244 -3.25 -7.29 -24.59
N SER A 245 -4.55 -7.60 -24.48
CA SER A 245 -5.08 -8.95 -24.65
C SER A 245 -5.03 -9.48 -26.09
N ASP A 246 -4.69 -8.64 -27.07
CA ASP A 246 -4.46 -9.13 -28.44
C ASP A 246 -3.23 -10.06 -28.45
N SER A 247 -3.48 -11.31 -28.84
CA SER A 247 -2.46 -12.36 -28.97
C SER A 247 -1.24 -11.97 -29.82
N LYS A 248 -1.39 -11.03 -30.76
CA LYS A 248 -0.31 -10.58 -31.65
C LYS A 248 0.45 -9.38 -31.10
N PHE A 249 -0.08 -8.70 -30.08
CA PHE A 249 0.50 -7.45 -29.55
C PHE A 249 1.99 -7.58 -29.22
N CYS A 250 2.37 -8.63 -28.49
CA CYS A 250 3.76 -8.86 -28.09
C CYS A 250 4.68 -9.21 -29.26
N ALA A 251 4.15 -9.79 -30.33
CA ALA A 251 4.91 -10.13 -31.53
C ALA A 251 5.03 -8.95 -32.50
N SER A 252 4.22 -7.90 -32.32
CA SER A 252 4.15 -6.74 -33.21
C SER A 252 4.69 -5.46 -32.59
N LEU A 253 5.46 -5.54 -31.49
CA LEU A 253 6.03 -4.35 -30.87
C LEU A 253 6.99 -3.65 -31.83
N MET A 254 6.74 -2.36 -32.08
CA MET A 254 7.59 -1.52 -32.92
C MET A 254 8.31 -0.48 -32.08
N VAL A 255 9.59 -0.24 -32.37
CA VAL A 255 10.37 0.82 -31.70
C VAL A 255 9.63 2.16 -31.88
N GLY A 256 9.49 2.91 -30.77
CA GLY A 256 8.75 4.17 -30.72
C GLY A 256 7.25 4.02 -30.43
N GLN A 257 6.67 2.82 -30.53
CA GLN A 257 5.26 2.57 -30.24
C GLN A 257 4.94 2.93 -28.78
N PRO A 258 3.94 3.80 -28.52
CA PRO A 258 3.43 4.02 -27.16
C PRO A 258 2.59 2.82 -26.70
N VAL A 259 2.82 2.39 -25.47
CA VAL A 259 2.19 1.22 -24.86
C VAL A 259 1.61 1.61 -23.51
N CYS A 260 0.38 1.17 -23.23
CA CYS A 260 -0.31 1.48 -21.98
C CYS A 260 0.34 0.78 -20.78
N CYS A 261 0.52 1.52 -19.69
CA CYS A 261 0.96 1.00 -18.39
C CYS A 261 -0.16 1.05 -17.33
N THR A 262 -1.32 1.62 -17.67
CA THR A 262 -2.50 1.75 -16.81
C THR A 262 -3.74 1.37 -17.61
N HIS A 263 -4.88 1.23 -16.93
CA HIS A 263 -6.16 1.14 -17.62
C HIS A 263 -6.41 2.36 -18.51
N GLY A 264 -7.34 2.23 -19.46
CA GLY A 264 -7.74 3.30 -20.37
C GLY A 264 -7.37 3.05 -21.82
N LYS A 265 -7.74 3.99 -22.69
CA LYS A 265 -7.41 3.94 -24.12
C LYS A 265 -6.05 4.61 -24.37
N LEU A 266 -5.38 4.20 -25.44
CA LEU A 266 -4.18 4.92 -25.89
C LEU A 266 -4.56 6.39 -26.16
N PRO A 267 -3.83 7.39 -25.62
CA PRO A 267 -4.09 8.79 -25.92
C PRO A 267 -4.02 9.05 -27.43
N ASP A 268 -4.86 9.96 -27.92
CA ASP A 268 -4.77 10.44 -29.30
C ASP A 268 -3.52 11.32 -29.46
N ILE A 269 -2.45 10.70 -29.96
CA ILE A 269 -1.17 11.34 -30.24
C ILE A 269 -0.99 11.67 -31.73
N ALA A 270 -2.06 11.57 -32.53
CA ALA A 270 -1.98 11.93 -33.94
C ALA A 270 -1.58 13.41 -34.08
N PRO A 271 -0.70 13.75 -35.04
CA PRO A 271 -0.39 15.14 -35.34
C PRO A 271 -1.68 15.89 -35.67
N LYS A 272 -1.99 16.91 -34.88
CA LYS A 272 -3.13 17.78 -35.18
C LYS A 272 -2.74 18.73 -36.31
N PRO A 273 -3.64 19.04 -37.25
CA PRO A 273 -3.39 20.03 -38.29
C PRO A 273 -2.88 21.35 -37.71
N GLY A 274 -2.08 22.06 -38.51
CA GLY A 274 -1.67 23.43 -38.20
C GLY A 274 -2.89 24.34 -38.00
N LYS A 275 -2.71 25.45 -37.27
CA LYS A 275 -3.79 26.42 -37.05
C LYS A 275 -4.36 27.01 -38.35
N ASP A 276 -3.58 26.95 -39.42
CA ASP A 276 -3.91 27.36 -40.79
C ASP A 276 -4.55 26.25 -41.64
N GLY A 277 -4.80 25.07 -41.05
CA GLY A 277 -5.32 23.90 -41.76
C GLY A 277 -4.27 23.10 -42.53
N SER A 278 -2.98 23.47 -42.43
CA SER A 278 -1.89 22.70 -43.04
C SER A 278 -1.75 21.30 -42.41
N CYS A 279 -1.36 20.32 -43.21
CA CYS A 279 -1.13 18.95 -42.74
C CYS A 279 0.06 18.91 -41.77
N ALA A 280 -0.09 18.23 -40.64
CA ALA A 280 1.02 17.94 -39.73
C ALA A 280 1.58 16.53 -40.00
N ALA A 281 2.90 16.40 -40.15
CA ALA A 281 3.58 15.12 -40.31
C ALA A 281 4.25 14.71 -38.99
N ALA A 282 4.09 13.45 -38.58
CA ALA A 282 4.88 12.87 -37.50
C ALA A 282 6.29 12.55 -38.03
N SER A 283 7.32 13.02 -37.34
CA SER A 283 8.72 12.65 -37.61
C SER A 283 9.29 11.93 -36.38
N SER A 284 9.90 10.78 -36.58
CA SER A 284 10.56 10.00 -35.54
C SER A 284 12.06 10.30 -35.56
N ILE A 285 12.66 10.62 -34.40
CA ILE A 285 14.12 10.72 -34.26
C ILE A 285 14.64 9.32 -33.92
N GLU A 286 15.48 8.76 -34.80
CA GLU A 286 16.13 7.47 -34.58
C GLU A 286 17.46 7.67 -33.84
N ILE A 287 17.69 6.93 -32.76
CA ILE A 287 19.01 6.83 -32.11
C ILE A 287 19.73 5.63 -32.70
N LEU A 288 20.80 5.86 -33.45
CA LEU A 288 21.73 4.82 -33.87
C LEU A 288 22.59 4.39 -32.68
N SER A 289 22.48 3.12 -32.24
CA SER A 289 23.39 2.56 -31.23
C SER A 289 24.70 2.12 -31.90
N SER A 290 25.83 2.36 -31.21
CA SER A 290 27.20 2.15 -31.70
C SER A 290 27.59 0.71 -32.06
N SER A 291 26.70 -0.28 -31.90
CA SER A 291 26.97 -1.68 -32.28
C SER A 291 26.98 -1.92 -33.80
N SER A 292 26.66 -0.90 -34.60
CA SER A 292 26.57 -0.98 -36.07
C SER A 292 27.40 0.11 -36.78
N ILE A 293 28.39 0.70 -36.09
CA ILE A 293 29.39 1.62 -36.68
C ILE A 293 30.76 0.92 -36.67
#